data_AF-A0A7Y4RNJ0-F1
#
_entry.id   AF-A0A7Y4RNJ0-F1
#
_cell.length_a   1.000
_cell.length_b   1.000
_cell.length_c   1.000
_cell.angle_alpha   90.00
_cell.angle_beta   90.00
_cell.angle_gamma   90.00
#
_symmetry.space_group_name_H-M   'P 1'
#
loop_
_entity.id
_entity.type
_entity.pdbx_description
1 polymer ?
#
loop_
_entity_poly.entity_id
_entity_poly.type
_entity_poly.pdbx_seq_one_letter_code
_entity_poly.pdbx_strand_id
1 'polypeptide(L)'
;PETQNRQVRQLIDYLHNAKAYNARPNATQKNLPYEALGPALRGEVPVLFDVTTEGQIRGVLALADTFKLKVVLRGATDAWRLADTLAARKIPVILGPMMALPDGDAPYDAVYATPGVLAKAGVQIAFQSGDGGEGDSRNLPYNAALATAYGLDPDEALRAITINPARIWGVADKIGSIERGKVANLFVTTGDPLDVRSLVKHVFIKGQLQAWDDRHTRLYNEFRARPKP
;
A
#
# COMPACT_ATOMS: atom_id res chain seq x y z
N PRO A 1 8.37 -19.68 -18.08
CA PRO A 1 9.69 -19.78 -17.41
C PRO A 1 10.81 -18.98 -18.11
N GLU A 2 11.03 -19.18 -19.42
CA GLU A 2 12.13 -18.50 -20.15
C GLU A 2 11.95 -16.98 -20.25
N THR A 3 10.74 -16.51 -20.56
CA THR A 3 10.42 -15.07 -20.65
C THR A 3 10.63 -14.35 -19.32
N GLN A 4 10.23 -14.99 -18.20
CA GLN A 4 10.38 -14.43 -16.86
C GLN A 4 11.86 -14.32 -16.45
N ASN A 5 12.66 -15.36 -16.74
CA ASN A 5 14.10 -15.32 -16.52
C ASN A 5 14.79 -14.23 -17.36
N ARG A 6 14.32 -13.99 -18.59
CA ARG A 6 14.81 -12.89 -19.43
C ARG A 6 14.50 -11.53 -18.82
N GLN A 7 13.27 -11.30 -18.36
CA GLN A 7 12.86 -10.05 -17.74
C GLN A 7 13.64 -9.75 -16.45
N VAL A 8 13.86 -10.76 -15.61
CA VAL A 8 14.66 -10.61 -14.38
C VAL A 8 16.10 -10.23 -14.70
N ARG A 9 16.73 -10.87 -15.69
CA ARG A 9 18.09 -10.50 -16.14
C ARG A 9 18.14 -9.08 -16.67
N GLN A 10 17.18 -8.70 -17.53
CA GLN A 10 17.09 -7.34 -18.05
C GLN A 10 16.97 -6.30 -16.94
N LEU A 11 16.17 -6.57 -15.90
CA LEU A 11 16.06 -5.69 -14.73
C LEU A 11 17.40 -5.58 -13.97
N ILE A 12 18.08 -6.70 -13.74
CA ILE A 12 19.39 -6.72 -13.05
C ILE A 12 20.42 -5.89 -13.84
N ASP A 13 20.51 -6.13 -15.14
CA ASP A 13 21.42 -5.39 -16.03
C ASP A 13 21.08 -3.90 -16.04
N TYR A 14 19.79 -3.57 -16.07
CA TYR A 14 19.30 -2.19 -16.00
C TYR A 14 19.72 -1.50 -14.70
N LEU A 15 19.57 -2.16 -13.55
CA LEU A 15 19.99 -1.64 -12.24
C LEU A 15 21.51 -1.48 -12.15
N HIS A 16 22.29 -2.41 -12.69
CA HIS A 16 23.75 -2.27 -12.78
C HIS A 16 24.17 -1.07 -13.63
N ASN A 17 23.56 -0.91 -14.80
CA ASN A 17 23.84 0.22 -15.69
C ASN A 17 23.45 1.55 -15.05
N ALA A 18 22.28 1.60 -14.39
CA ALA A 18 21.84 2.78 -13.65
C ALA A 18 22.80 3.11 -12.50
N LYS A 19 23.28 2.12 -11.74
CA LYS A 19 24.27 2.31 -10.68
C LYS A 19 25.60 2.84 -11.21
N ALA A 20 26.09 2.27 -12.32
CA ALA A 20 27.30 2.74 -12.98
C ALA A 20 27.17 4.17 -13.51
N TYR A 21 26.00 4.54 -14.03
CA TYR A 21 25.69 5.89 -14.49
C TYR A 21 25.68 6.90 -13.34
N ASN A 22 24.97 6.60 -12.24
CA ASN A 22 24.88 7.49 -11.07
C ASN A 22 26.20 7.66 -10.29
N ALA A 23 27.18 6.77 -10.50
CA ALA A 23 28.51 6.89 -9.92
C ALA A 23 29.42 7.88 -10.69
N ARG A 24 28.99 8.40 -11.85
CA ARG A 24 29.77 9.30 -12.71
C ARG A 24 29.24 10.74 -12.60
N PRO A 25 29.92 11.66 -11.90
CA PRO A 25 29.41 13.01 -11.65
C PRO A 25 29.30 13.90 -12.91
N ASN A 26 29.93 13.53 -14.03
CA ASN A 26 29.95 14.31 -15.28
C ASN A 26 29.68 13.42 -16.51
N ALA A 27 28.57 12.69 -16.53
CA ALA A 27 28.19 11.92 -17.72
C ALA A 27 27.90 12.86 -18.90
N THR A 28 28.70 12.78 -19.96
CA THR A 28 28.60 13.62 -21.17
C THR A 28 27.28 13.43 -21.92
N GLN A 29 26.65 12.27 -21.78
CA GLN A 29 25.34 11.96 -22.34
C GLN A 29 24.34 11.72 -21.20
N LYS A 30 23.34 12.59 -21.10
CA LYS A 30 22.33 12.54 -20.04
C LYS A 30 21.34 11.38 -20.30
N ASN A 31 21.23 10.46 -19.36
CA ASN A 31 20.25 9.38 -19.35
C ASN A 31 19.27 9.58 -18.19
N LEU A 32 18.14 10.24 -18.47
CA LEU A 32 17.11 10.57 -17.47
C LEU A 32 16.55 9.34 -16.75
N PRO A 33 16.25 8.21 -17.43
CA PRO A 33 15.79 7.00 -16.75
C PRO A 33 16.78 6.46 -15.69
N TYR A 34 18.08 6.44 -16.00
CA TYR A 34 19.10 6.02 -15.02
C TYR A 34 19.27 7.03 -13.88
N GLU A 35 19.24 8.32 -14.19
CA GLU A 35 19.30 9.39 -13.18
C GLU A 35 18.14 9.30 -12.17
N ALA A 36 16.93 9.00 -12.64
CA ALA A 36 15.75 8.85 -11.80
C ALA A 36 15.85 7.70 -10.79
N LEU A 37 16.66 6.66 -11.08
CA LEU A 37 16.93 5.58 -10.13
C LEU A 37 17.97 5.93 -9.06
N GLY A 38 18.67 7.06 -9.19
CA GLY A 38 19.70 7.49 -8.26
C GLY A 38 19.24 7.50 -6.79
N PRO A 39 18.12 8.16 -6.44
CA PRO A 39 17.61 8.17 -5.07
C PRO A 39 17.29 6.76 -4.52
N ALA A 40 16.73 5.88 -5.36
CA ALA A 40 16.43 4.50 -4.96
C ALA A 40 17.72 3.69 -4.68
N LEU A 41 18.71 3.83 -5.56
CA LEU A 41 20.02 3.17 -5.44
C LEU A 41 20.87 3.68 -4.26
N ARG A 42 20.61 4.91 -3.80
CA ARG A 42 21.18 5.47 -2.56
C ARG A 42 20.38 5.13 -1.31
N GLY A 43 19.22 4.48 -1.47
CA GLY A 43 18.32 4.15 -0.36
C GLY A 43 17.61 5.37 0.23
N GLU A 44 17.47 6.46 -0.52
CA GLU A 44 16.74 7.67 -0.08
C GLU A 44 15.23 7.45 -0.14
N VAL A 45 14.77 6.71 -1.15
CA VAL A 45 13.35 6.39 -1.37
C VAL A 45 13.14 4.87 -1.45
N PRO A 46 12.00 4.35 -0.99
CA PRO A 46 11.66 2.94 -1.17
C PRO A 46 11.31 2.63 -2.62
N VAL A 47 11.54 1.38 -3.02
CA VAL A 47 11.09 0.81 -4.29
C VAL A 47 9.96 -0.17 -4.01
N LEU A 48 8.81 0.08 -4.63
CA LEU A 48 7.65 -0.79 -4.57
C LEU A 48 7.78 -1.89 -5.62
N PHE A 49 7.66 -3.15 -5.20
CA PHE A 49 7.64 -4.30 -6.10
C PHE A 49 6.28 -4.99 -6.03
N ASP A 50 5.61 -5.08 -7.17
CA ASP A 50 4.45 -5.94 -7.35
C ASP A 50 4.90 -7.39 -7.47
N VAL A 51 4.49 -8.21 -6.51
CA VAL A 51 4.83 -9.63 -6.43
C VAL A 51 3.60 -10.40 -5.99
N THR A 52 3.50 -11.67 -6.38
CA THR A 52 2.40 -12.55 -5.97
C THR A 52 2.95 -13.77 -5.25
N THR A 53 3.97 -14.41 -5.84
CA THR A 53 4.42 -15.74 -5.41
C THR A 53 5.65 -15.71 -4.51
N GLU A 54 5.85 -16.78 -3.74
CA GLU A 54 7.03 -16.95 -2.89
C GLU A 54 8.35 -16.77 -3.66
N GLY A 55 8.43 -17.34 -4.87
CA GLY A 55 9.62 -17.24 -5.73
C GLY A 55 9.92 -15.81 -6.16
N GLN A 56 8.89 -15.01 -6.48
CA GLN A 56 9.05 -13.59 -6.81
C GLN A 56 9.53 -12.80 -5.59
N ILE A 57 8.94 -13.05 -4.42
CA ILE A 57 9.35 -12.41 -3.16
C ILE A 57 10.84 -12.70 -2.91
N ARG A 58 11.27 -13.97 -2.97
CA ARG A 58 12.69 -14.35 -2.81
C ARG A 58 13.61 -13.68 -3.83
N GLY A 59 13.17 -13.53 -5.08
CA GLY A 59 13.92 -12.80 -6.11
C GLY A 59 14.12 -11.34 -5.75
N VAL A 60 13.06 -10.64 -5.32
CA VAL A 60 13.13 -9.25 -4.86
C VAL A 60 14.02 -9.11 -3.62
N LEU A 61 13.91 -10.06 -2.69
CA LEU A 61 14.76 -10.14 -1.50
C LEU A 61 16.25 -10.20 -1.85
N ALA A 62 16.63 -10.98 -2.87
CA ALA A 62 18.01 -11.06 -3.37
C ALA A 62 18.47 -9.80 -4.11
N LEU A 63 17.57 -9.17 -4.88
CA LEU A 63 17.84 -7.86 -5.50
C LEU A 63 18.10 -6.78 -4.45
N ALA A 64 17.29 -6.75 -3.39
CA ALA A 64 17.46 -5.84 -2.27
C ALA A 64 18.86 -5.98 -1.64
N ASP A 65 19.34 -7.21 -1.46
CA ASP A 65 20.66 -7.46 -0.88
C ASP A 65 21.82 -7.02 -1.79
N THR A 66 21.64 -7.19 -3.11
CA THR A 66 22.64 -6.85 -4.14
C THR A 66 22.78 -5.35 -4.32
N PHE A 67 21.65 -4.64 -4.39
CA PHE A 67 21.61 -3.21 -4.70
C PHE A 67 21.39 -2.32 -3.47
N LYS A 68 21.22 -2.91 -2.27
CA LYS A 68 20.93 -2.22 -0.99
C LYS A 68 19.66 -1.37 -1.06
N LEU A 69 18.64 -1.88 -1.75
CA LEU A 69 17.37 -1.18 -1.94
C LEU A 69 16.52 -1.25 -0.68
N LYS A 70 15.83 -0.15 -0.38
CA LYS A 70 14.70 -0.16 0.55
C LYS A 70 13.49 -0.71 -0.20
N VAL A 71 13.01 -1.88 0.18
CA VAL A 71 11.94 -2.59 -0.54
C VAL A 71 10.62 -2.51 0.20
N VAL A 72 9.55 -2.32 -0.57
CA VAL A 72 8.16 -2.50 -0.15
C VAL A 72 7.51 -3.50 -1.10
N LEU A 73 6.79 -4.48 -0.57
CA LEU A 73 6.10 -5.47 -1.40
C LEU A 73 4.63 -5.09 -1.54
N ARG A 74 4.06 -5.21 -2.74
CA ARG A 74 2.62 -5.04 -3.01
C ARG A 74 2.04 -6.33 -3.58
N GLY A 75 0.82 -6.66 -3.17
CA GLY A 75 0.08 -7.87 -3.58
C GLY A 75 0.46 -9.07 -2.71
N ALA A 76 1.70 -9.51 -2.82
CA ALA A 76 2.42 -10.53 -2.06
C ALA A 76 1.54 -11.64 -1.44
N THR A 77 0.71 -12.30 -2.26
CA THR A 77 -0.25 -13.32 -1.81
C THR A 77 0.40 -14.44 -0.99
N ASP A 78 1.59 -14.89 -1.39
CA ASP A 78 2.36 -15.93 -0.69
C ASP A 78 3.23 -15.40 0.47
N ALA A 79 3.11 -14.12 0.85
CA ALA A 79 3.96 -13.53 1.89
C ALA A 79 3.83 -14.24 3.24
N TRP A 80 2.68 -14.86 3.55
CA TRP A 80 2.47 -15.64 4.76
C TRP A 80 3.47 -16.80 4.90
N ARG A 81 3.98 -17.36 3.79
CA ARG A 81 5.01 -18.41 3.78
C ARG A 81 6.39 -17.91 4.20
N LEU A 82 6.61 -16.60 4.11
CA LEU A 82 7.87 -15.92 4.39
C LEU A 82 7.76 -14.92 5.55
N ALA A 83 6.71 -15.02 6.38
CA ALA A 83 6.39 -14.03 7.40
C ALA A 83 7.58 -13.74 8.33
N ASP A 84 8.23 -14.77 8.86
CA ASP A 84 9.41 -14.61 9.74
C ASP A 84 10.59 -13.94 9.03
N THR A 85 10.80 -14.27 7.75
CA THR A 85 11.88 -13.67 6.94
C THR A 85 11.61 -12.19 6.68
N LEU A 86 10.36 -11.85 6.34
CA LEU A 86 9.94 -10.47 6.09
C LEU A 86 10.03 -9.64 7.37
N ALA A 87 9.61 -10.20 8.52
CA ALA A 87 9.69 -9.56 9.82
C ALA A 87 11.14 -9.31 10.24
N ALA A 88 12.00 -10.33 10.16
CA ALA A 88 13.42 -10.20 10.50
C ALA A 88 14.13 -9.12 9.67
N ARG A 89 13.75 -8.98 8.40
CA ARG A 89 14.28 -7.96 7.48
C ARG A 89 13.55 -6.63 7.54
N LYS A 90 12.47 -6.52 8.34
CA LYS A 90 11.61 -5.34 8.45
C LYS A 90 11.06 -4.85 7.10
N ILE A 91 10.68 -5.80 6.24
CA ILE A 91 10.16 -5.49 4.91
C ILE A 91 8.64 -5.33 5.01
N PRO A 92 8.10 -4.14 4.75
CA PRO A 92 6.67 -3.90 4.81
C PRO A 92 5.94 -4.52 3.61
N VAL A 93 4.68 -4.88 3.83
CA VAL A 93 3.82 -5.50 2.82
C VAL A 93 2.51 -4.71 2.70
N ILE A 94 2.18 -4.31 1.47
CA ILE A 94 0.91 -3.68 1.09
C ILE A 94 -0.01 -4.75 0.50
N LEU A 95 -1.07 -5.04 1.21
CA LEU A 95 -2.01 -6.12 0.93
C LEU A 95 -3.30 -5.60 0.33
N GLY A 96 -3.98 -6.46 -0.43
CA GLY A 96 -5.30 -6.21 -0.99
C GLY A 96 -5.31 -6.04 -2.51
N PRO A 97 -6.50 -5.91 -3.12
CA PRO A 97 -7.81 -5.86 -2.46
C PRO A 97 -8.18 -7.19 -1.79
N MET A 98 -8.89 -7.12 -0.66
CA MET A 98 -9.30 -8.29 0.14
C MET A 98 -10.55 -8.94 -0.44
N MET A 99 -11.43 -8.17 -1.06
CA MET A 99 -12.60 -8.68 -1.79
C MET A 99 -12.19 -9.22 -3.16
N ALA A 100 -11.30 -10.21 -3.15
CA ALA A 100 -10.76 -10.86 -4.33
C ALA A 100 -10.78 -12.38 -4.16
N LEU A 101 -10.77 -13.10 -5.28
CA LEU A 101 -10.60 -14.54 -5.25
C LEU A 101 -9.14 -14.88 -4.93
N PRO A 102 -8.88 -15.96 -4.16
CA PRO A 102 -7.54 -16.50 -4.02
C PRO A 102 -7.01 -16.92 -5.40
N ASP A 103 -5.69 -16.75 -5.59
CA ASP A 103 -5.02 -17.08 -6.84
C ASP A 103 -4.40 -18.48 -6.78
N GLY A 104 -4.30 -19.15 -7.93
CA GLY A 104 -3.72 -20.49 -8.07
C GLY A 104 -4.27 -21.51 -7.07
N ASP A 105 -3.36 -22.21 -6.39
CA ASP A 105 -3.66 -23.28 -5.42
C ASP A 105 -3.66 -22.76 -3.96
N ALA A 106 -3.78 -21.44 -3.74
CA ALA A 106 -3.79 -20.88 -2.40
C ALA A 106 -5.03 -21.36 -1.61
N PRO A 107 -4.92 -21.52 -0.27
CA PRO A 107 -6.07 -21.77 0.58
C PRO A 107 -7.18 -20.74 0.36
N TYR A 108 -8.44 -21.17 0.47
CA TYR A 108 -9.60 -20.33 0.18
C TYR A 108 -9.66 -19.05 1.03
N ASP A 109 -9.06 -19.09 2.22
CA ASP A 109 -9.02 -18.01 3.20
C ASP A 109 -7.71 -17.22 3.18
N ALA A 110 -6.74 -17.60 2.35
CA ALA A 110 -5.39 -17.03 2.37
C ALA A 110 -5.40 -15.51 2.16
N VAL A 111 -6.23 -14.99 1.26
CA VAL A 111 -6.36 -13.55 1.00
C VAL A 111 -6.75 -12.80 2.28
N TYR A 112 -7.66 -13.37 3.08
CA TYR A 112 -8.22 -12.72 4.28
C TYR A 112 -7.36 -12.94 5.54
N ALA A 113 -6.74 -14.11 5.69
CA ALA A 113 -5.97 -14.49 6.87
C ALA A 113 -4.51 -13.99 6.83
N THR A 114 -3.93 -13.80 5.64
CA THR A 114 -2.54 -13.35 5.47
C THR A 114 -2.18 -12.08 6.26
N PRO A 115 -3.02 -11.01 6.29
CA PRO A 115 -2.75 -9.84 7.12
C PRO A 115 -2.51 -10.18 8.59
N GLY A 116 -3.35 -11.05 9.17
CA GLY A 116 -3.22 -11.48 10.57
C GLY A 116 -1.95 -12.29 10.81
N VAL A 117 -1.60 -13.20 9.90
CA VAL A 117 -0.36 -13.99 9.96
C VAL A 117 0.88 -13.09 9.92
N LEU A 118 0.91 -12.15 8.98
CA LEU A 118 2.03 -11.21 8.81
C LEU A 118 2.17 -10.26 10.01
N ALA A 119 1.06 -9.67 10.46
CA ALA A 119 1.06 -8.79 11.62
C ALA A 119 1.54 -9.51 12.89
N LYS A 120 1.07 -10.75 13.12
CA LYS A 120 1.50 -11.57 14.26
C LYS A 120 3.01 -11.91 14.22
N ALA A 121 3.57 -12.09 13.02
CA ALA A 121 5.01 -12.27 12.85
C ALA A 121 5.82 -10.97 13.05
N GLY A 122 5.17 -9.81 13.16
CA GLY A 122 5.82 -8.50 13.30
C GLY A 122 6.13 -7.82 11.98
N VAL A 123 5.53 -8.27 10.87
CA VAL A 123 5.62 -7.59 9.58
C VAL A 123 4.72 -6.35 9.61
N GLN A 124 5.28 -5.21 9.20
CA GLN A 124 4.48 -4.00 9.04
C GLN A 124 3.58 -4.13 7.80
N ILE A 125 2.27 -4.15 8.02
CA ILE A 125 1.28 -4.27 6.96
C ILE A 125 0.60 -2.94 6.65
N ALA A 126 0.16 -2.77 5.41
CA ALA A 126 -0.79 -1.74 5.00
C ALA A 126 -1.82 -2.32 4.02
N PHE A 127 -2.98 -1.68 3.90
CA PHE A 127 -3.98 -2.07 2.89
C PHE A 127 -4.00 -1.11 1.70
N GLN A 128 -4.38 -1.63 0.55
CA GLN A 128 -4.70 -0.85 -0.65
C GLN A 128 -6.12 -1.16 -1.16
N SER A 129 -6.69 -0.23 -1.91
CA SER A 129 -7.99 -0.39 -2.56
C SER A 129 -7.95 -1.16 -3.88
N GLY A 130 -6.76 -1.44 -4.44
CA GLY A 130 -6.61 -2.03 -5.78
C GLY A 130 -6.68 -0.99 -6.90
N ASP A 131 -6.72 -1.48 -8.14
CA ASP A 131 -6.55 -0.67 -9.36
C ASP A 131 -7.89 -0.23 -10.02
N GLY A 132 -9.04 -0.55 -9.43
CA GLY A 132 -10.37 -0.25 -10.01
C GLY A 132 -10.85 1.20 -9.88
N GLY A 133 -9.96 2.14 -9.52
CA GLY A 133 -10.21 3.58 -9.51
C GLY A 133 -10.90 4.10 -8.24
N GLU A 134 -11.51 5.29 -8.34
CA GLU A 134 -12.15 6.03 -7.23
C GLU A 134 -13.30 5.26 -6.56
N GLY A 135 -13.87 4.28 -7.26
CA GLY A 135 -14.91 3.40 -6.75
C GLY A 135 -14.44 2.50 -5.60
N ASP A 136 -13.18 2.09 -5.61
CA ASP A 136 -12.66 1.10 -4.67
C ASP A 136 -11.99 1.74 -3.45
N SER A 137 -11.58 3.01 -3.53
CA SER A 137 -10.94 3.71 -2.41
C SER A 137 -11.87 3.83 -1.19
N ARG A 138 -13.18 3.97 -1.41
CA ARG A 138 -14.20 3.97 -0.34
C ARG A 138 -14.31 2.64 0.41
N ASN A 139 -13.85 1.55 -0.21
CA ASN A 139 -13.90 0.21 0.36
C ASN A 139 -12.65 -0.12 1.19
N LEU A 140 -11.67 0.79 1.29
CA LEU A 140 -10.45 0.55 2.06
C LEU A 140 -10.73 0.15 3.53
N PRO A 141 -11.65 0.81 4.26
CA PRO A 141 -12.03 0.37 5.61
C PRO A 141 -12.62 -1.05 5.62
N TYR A 142 -13.38 -1.42 4.60
CA TYR A 142 -13.97 -2.77 4.50
C TYR A 142 -12.92 -3.84 4.26
N ASN A 143 -11.87 -3.54 3.48
CA ASN A 143 -10.74 -4.46 3.32
C ASN A 143 -10.04 -4.70 4.67
N ALA A 144 -9.82 -3.65 5.46
CA ALA A 144 -9.22 -3.77 6.78
C ALA A 144 -10.13 -4.52 7.77
N ALA A 145 -11.42 -4.18 7.80
CA ALA A 145 -12.41 -4.84 8.64
C ALA A 145 -12.57 -6.33 8.30
N LEU A 146 -12.55 -6.69 7.02
CA LEU A 146 -12.63 -8.09 6.60
C LEU A 146 -11.45 -8.89 7.18
N ALA A 147 -10.24 -8.36 7.16
CA ALA A 147 -9.09 -9.02 7.76
C ALA A 147 -9.25 -9.26 9.28
N THR A 148 -9.95 -8.38 10.00
CA THR A 148 -10.22 -8.58 11.43
C THR A 148 -11.13 -9.77 11.70
N ALA A 149 -12.11 -10.02 10.81
CA ALA A 149 -12.97 -11.20 10.88
C ALA A 149 -12.20 -12.51 10.69
N TYR A 150 -10.99 -12.44 10.11
CA TYR A 150 -10.09 -13.57 9.85
C TYR A 150 -8.84 -13.56 10.75
N GLY A 151 -8.88 -12.85 11.88
CA GLY A 151 -7.88 -12.94 12.94
C GLY A 151 -6.82 -11.85 12.98
N LEU A 152 -6.96 -10.79 12.19
CA LEU A 152 -6.17 -9.56 12.39
C LEU A 152 -6.72 -8.78 13.61
N ASP A 153 -5.81 -8.25 14.43
CA ASP A 153 -6.19 -7.38 15.54
C ASP A 153 -6.85 -6.08 15.01
N PRO A 154 -8.00 -5.63 15.57
CA PRO A 154 -8.69 -4.43 15.10
C PRO A 154 -7.87 -3.14 15.17
N ASP A 155 -7.03 -2.97 16.19
CA ASP A 155 -6.16 -1.80 16.29
C ASP A 155 -5.10 -1.84 15.19
N GLU A 156 -4.51 -3.01 14.93
CA GLU A 156 -3.55 -3.17 13.82
C GLU A 156 -4.22 -2.94 12.45
N ALA A 157 -5.48 -3.37 12.26
CA ALA A 157 -6.23 -3.08 11.05
C ALA A 157 -6.42 -1.57 10.83
N LEU A 158 -6.73 -0.81 11.89
CA LEU A 158 -6.82 0.65 11.81
C LEU A 158 -5.45 1.28 11.53
N ARG A 159 -4.37 0.77 12.13
CA ARG A 159 -2.99 1.22 11.86
C ARG A 159 -2.58 0.98 10.41
N ALA A 160 -2.99 -0.15 9.85
CA ALA A 160 -2.72 -0.57 8.47
C ALA A 160 -3.35 0.35 7.40
N ILE A 161 -4.38 1.13 7.76
CA ILE A 161 -4.98 2.15 6.89
C ILE A 161 -4.63 3.59 7.29
N THR A 162 -3.79 3.79 8.32
CA THR A 162 -3.42 5.11 8.84
C THR A 162 -1.90 5.28 9.02
N ILE A 163 -1.35 4.90 10.18
CA ILE A 163 0.04 5.18 10.54
C ILE A 163 1.05 4.28 9.81
N ASN A 164 0.68 3.05 9.49
CA ASN A 164 1.58 2.12 8.81
C ASN A 164 1.91 2.57 7.38
N PRO A 165 0.93 2.92 6.51
CA PRO A 165 1.27 3.48 5.19
C PRO A 165 2.07 4.78 5.32
N ALA A 166 1.76 5.64 6.30
CA ALA A 166 2.54 6.85 6.54
C ALA A 166 4.02 6.55 6.90
N ARG A 167 4.28 5.49 7.67
CA ARG A 167 5.62 5.01 8.01
C ARG A 167 6.34 4.40 6.80
N ILE A 168 5.65 3.61 5.98
CA ILE A 168 6.19 3.00 4.75
C ILE A 168 6.72 4.09 3.81
N TRP A 169 5.96 5.17 3.67
CA TRP A 169 6.31 6.29 2.77
C TRP A 169 7.15 7.39 3.43
N GLY A 170 7.56 7.23 4.69
CA GLY A 170 8.42 8.19 5.37
C GLY A 170 7.77 9.54 5.69
N VAL A 171 6.45 9.57 5.87
CA VAL A 171 5.66 10.78 6.18
C VAL A 171 4.89 10.69 7.51
N ALA A 172 5.25 9.71 8.35
CA ALA A 172 4.62 9.46 9.65
C ALA A 172 4.84 10.59 10.67
N ASP A 173 5.82 11.46 10.43
CA ASP A 173 6.05 12.71 11.17
C ASP A 173 4.96 13.75 10.88
N LYS A 174 4.28 13.66 9.73
CA LYS A 174 3.28 14.63 9.27
C LYS A 174 1.85 14.12 9.36
N ILE A 175 1.60 12.83 9.09
CA ILE A 175 0.26 12.25 8.96
C ILE A 175 0.17 10.84 9.54
N GLY A 176 -1.06 10.32 9.64
CA GLY A 176 -1.34 8.92 9.97
C GLY A 176 -1.65 8.66 11.44
N SER A 177 -1.53 9.64 12.34
CA SER A 177 -2.01 9.54 13.72
C SER A 177 -2.43 10.90 14.29
N ILE A 178 -3.18 10.88 15.39
CA ILE A 178 -3.64 12.08 16.09
C ILE A 178 -2.61 12.44 17.17
N GLU A 179 -1.61 13.21 16.78
CA GLU A 179 -0.52 13.66 17.65
C GLU A 179 -0.24 15.15 17.43
N ARG A 180 0.26 15.83 18.47
CA ARG A 180 0.63 17.25 18.38
C ARG A 180 1.70 17.45 17.29
N GLY A 181 1.51 18.46 16.45
CA GLY A 181 2.44 18.83 15.37
C GLY A 181 2.15 18.18 14.02
N LYS A 182 1.26 17.18 13.97
CA LYS A 182 0.83 16.56 12.71
C LYS A 182 -0.25 17.38 12.00
N VAL A 183 -0.41 17.13 10.71
CA VAL A 183 -1.47 17.74 9.90
C VAL A 183 -2.82 17.26 10.41
N ALA A 184 -3.73 18.19 10.67
CA ALA A 184 -5.09 17.90 11.14
C ALA A 184 -5.99 17.35 10.02
N ASN A 185 -5.66 16.15 9.54
CA ASN A 185 -6.53 15.33 8.71
C ASN A 185 -7.31 14.38 9.63
N LEU A 186 -8.58 14.71 9.86
CA LEU A 186 -9.42 14.03 10.84
C LEU A 186 -10.76 13.69 10.20
N PHE A 187 -11.41 12.65 10.67
CA PHE A 187 -12.80 12.38 10.33
C PHE A 187 -13.53 11.91 11.58
N VAL A 188 -14.83 12.17 11.63
CA VAL A 188 -15.69 11.84 12.77
C VAL A 188 -16.73 10.85 12.27
N THR A 189 -16.83 9.70 12.92
CA THR A 189 -17.80 8.64 12.61
C THR A 189 -18.85 8.51 13.71
N THR A 190 -19.98 7.89 13.41
CA THR A 190 -21.02 7.57 14.40
C THR A 190 -20.64 6.43 15.35
N GLY A 191 -19.61 5.67 15.02
CA GLY A 191 -19.13 4.51 15.76
C GLY A 191 -17.73 4.11 15.30
N ASP A 192 -17.40 2.83 15.44
CA ASP A 192 -16.11 2.27 15.00
C ASP A 192 -15.89 2.52 13.49
N PRO A 193 -14.77 3.14 13.07
CA PRO A 193 -14.48 3.39 11.66
C PRO A 193 -14.32 2.13 10.79
N LEU A 194 -14.13 0.95 11.38
CA LEU A 194 -14.08 -0.34 10.69
C LEU A 194 -15.46 -1.03 10.59
N ASP A 195 -16.49 -0.54 11.31
CA ASP A 195 -17.85 -1.07 11.21
C ASP A 195 -18.55 -0.52 9.97
N VAL A 196 -19.08 -1.39 9.13
CA VAL A 196 -19.84 -1.05 7.91
C VAL A 196 -21.10 -0.23 8.18
N ARG A 197 -21.62 -0.25 9.42
CA ARG A 197 -22.79 0.54 9.84
C ARG A 197 -22.41 1.96 10.26
N SER A 198 -21.13 2.23 10.47
CA SER A 198 -20.66 3.55 10.88
C SER A 198 -20.71 4.53 9.72
N LEU A 199 -21.28 5.70 9.98
CA LEU A 199 -21.37 6.78 9.00
C LEU A 199 -20.34 7.85 9.32
N VAL A 200 -19.63 8.31 8.30
CA VAL A 200 -18.79 9.51 8.40
C VAL A 200 -19.70 10.74 8.52
N LYS A 201 -19.52 11.52 9.58
CA LYS A 201 -20.28 12.75 9.90
C LYS A 201 -19.55 14.02 9.52
N HIS A 202 -18.24 14.04 9.73
CA HIS A 202 -17.40 15.20 9.40
C HIS A 202 -16.05 14.73 8.87
N VAL A 203 -15.47 15.49 7.96
CA VAL A 203 -14.11 15.30 7.45
C VAL A 203 -13.40 16.65 7.54
N PHE A 204 -12.21 16.65 8.10
CA PHE A 204 -11.32 17.79 8.20
C PHE A 204 -10.05 17.48 7.40
N ILE A 205 -9.66 18.38 6.50
CA ILE A 205 -8.42 18.28 5.74
C ILE A 205 -7.59 19.51 6.08
N LYS A 206 -6.37 19.31 6.60
CA LYS A 206 -5.50 20.40 7.07
C LYS A 206 -6.23 21.35 8.06
N GLY A 207 -7.08 20.79 8.92
CA GLY A 207 -7.87 21.53 9.90
C GLY A 207 -9.11 22.24 9.34
N GLN A 208 -9.38 22.16 8.03
CA GLN A 208 -10.55 22.77 7.41
C GLN A 208 -11.67 21.74 7.27
N LEU A 209 -12.85 22.07 7.80
CA LEU A 209 -14.04 21.25 7.64
C LEU A 209 -14.44 21.20 6.16
N GLN A 210 -14.58 19.99 5.62
CA GLN A 210 -15.02 19.76 4.25
C GLN A 210 -16.55 19.75 4.20
N ALA A 211 -17.11 20.48 3.23
CA ALA A 211 -18.55 20.51 3.00
C ALA A 211 -19.01 19.22 2.30
N TRP A 212 -20.19 18.74 2.68
CA TRP A 212 -20.91 17.65 2.00
C TRP A 212 -21.60 18.15 0.73
N ASP A 213 -20.83 18.77 -0.18
CA ASP A 213 -21.32 19.22 -1.47
C ASP A 213 -20.60 18.44 -2.57
N ASP A 214 -21.34 17.52 -3.18
CA ASP A 214 -20.93 16.87 -4.42
C ASP A 214 -21.94 17.15 -5.54
N ARG A 215 -21.50 16.92 -6.78
CA ARG A 215 -22.33 17.14 -7.96
C ARG A 215 -23.66 16.38 -7.87
N HIS A 216 -23.68 15.18 -7.29
CA HIS A 216 -24.87 14.36 -7.18
C HIS A 216 -25.88 14.97 -6.20
N THR A 217 -25.42 15.46 -5.06
CA THR A 217 -26.22 16.15 -4.04
C THR A 217 -26.77 17.45 -4.60
N ARG A 218 -25.97 18.20 -5.35
CA ARG A 218 -26.41 19.44 -6.02
C ARG A 218 -27.48 19.16 -7.08
N LEU A 219 -27.25 18.21 -7.98
CA LEU A 219 -28.22 17.81 -9.01
C LEU A 219 -29.48 17.19 -8.39
N TYR A 220 -29.34 16.41 -7.33
CA TYR A 220 -30.47 15.85 -6.57
C TYR A 220 -31.34 16.98 -6.02
N ASN A 221 -30.73 17.96 -5.33
CA ASN A 221 -31.45 19.11 -4.80
C ASN A 221 -32.09 19.97 -5.90
N GLU A 222 -31.38 20.20 -7.00
CA GLU A 222 -31.87 20.94 -8.17
C GLU A 222 -33.10 20.26 -8.81
N PHE A 223 -33.09 18.94 -8.93
CA PHE A 223 -34.16 18.19 -9.60
C PHE A 223 -35.21 17.59 -8.67
N ARG A 224 -35.08 17.74 -7.34
CA ARG A 224 -36.04 17.22 -6.36
C ARG A 224 -37.45 17.79 -6.52
N ALA A 225 -37.56 19.00 -7.06
CA ALA A 225 -38.83 19.69 -7.29
C ALA A 225 -39.38 19.54 -8.72
N ARG A 226 -38.75 18.73 -9.59
CA ARG A 226 -39.26 18.52 -10.95
C ARG A 226 -40.62 17.81 -10.90
N PRO A 227 -41.58 18.20 -11.76
CA PRO A 227 -42.83 17.47 -11.91
C PRO A 227 -42.54 16.00 -12.22
N LYS A 228 -43.22 15.07 -11.53
CA LYS A 228 -43.18 13.66 -11.88
C LYS A 228 -43.88 13.46 -13.24
N PRO A 229 -43.42 12.51 -14.07
CA PRO A 229 -44.08 12.19 -15.33
C PRO A 229 -45.51 11.69 -15.12
#